data_AF-A0A536HM97-F1
#
_entry.id   AF-A0A536HM97-F1
#
_cell.length_a   1.000
_cell.length_b   1.000
_cell.length_c   1.000
_cell.angle_alpha   90.00
_cell.angle_beta   90.00
_cell.angle_gamma   90.00
#
_symmetry.space_group_name_H-M   'P 1'
#
loop_
_entity.id
_entity.type
_entity.pdbx_description
1 polymer ?
#
loop_
_entity_poly.entity_id
_entity_poly.type
_entity_poly.pdbx_seq_one_letter_code
_entity_poly.pdbx_strand_id
1 'polypeptide(L)'
;VLDAHIGQNSAQQVKVFRDAIGLSGLAVTKLDGSARAGVILGIEEELGVPTKLVGIGEGLDDLDLFEPSRYLQALLRMENP
;
A
#
# COMPACT_ATOMS: atom_id res chain seq x y z
N VAL A 1 -5.60 3.64 7.47
CA VAL A 1 -4.23 3.10 7.55
C VAL A 1 -4.34 1.58 7.48
N LEU A 2 -3.50 0.92 6.68
CA LEU A 2 -3.47 -0.53 6.50
C LEU A 2 -2.07 -1.06 6.85
N ASP A 3 -2.00 -2.26 7.42
CA ASP A 3 -0.76 -2.98 7.64
C ASP A 3 -0.56 -3.98 6.48
N ALA A 4 0.60 -3.94 5.81
CA ALA A 4 0.89 -4.75 4.62
C ALA A 4 0.92 -6.27 4.90
N HIS A 5 1.04 -6.69 6.17
CA HIS A 5 0.91 -8.11 6.54
C HIS A 5 -0.54 -8.61 6.50
N ILE A 6 -1.52 -7.71 6.49
CA ILE A 6 -2.94 -8.05 6.34
C ILE A 6 -3.18 -8.33 4.85
N GLY A 7 -3.25 -9.62 4.47
CA GLY A 7 -3.44 -10.07 3.08
C GLY A 7 -4.83 -9.75 2.49
N GLN A 8 -5.49 -10.75 1.88
CA GLN A 8 -6.81 -10.60 1.21
C GLN A 8 -7.91 -9.94 2.06
N ASN A 9 -7.78 -9.95 3.39
CA ASN A 9 -8.73 -9.30 4.30
C ASN A 9 -8.66 -7.76 4.26
N SER A 10 -7.59 -7.17 3.70
CA SER A 10 -7.44 -5.72 3.59
C SER A 10 -8.46 -5.09 2.64
N ALA A 11 -8.78 -5.75 1.51
CA ALA A 11 -9.77 -5.25 0.56
C ALA A 11 -11.15 -5.10 1.21
N GLN A 12 -11.58 -6.09 1.98
CA GLN A 12 -12.86 -6.04 2.68
C GLN A 12 -12.91 -4.93 3.73
N GLN A 13 -11.81 -4.68 4.45
CA GLN A 13 -11.75 -3.57 5.41
C GLN A 13 -11.86 -2.22 4.70
N VAL A 14 -11.09 -2.02 3.62
CA VAL A 14 -11.14 -0.77 2.83
C VAL A 14 -12.55 -0.55 2.28
N LYS A 15 -13.20 -1.59 1.76
CA LYS A 15 -14.58 -1.54 1.27
C LYS A 15 -15.55 -1.08 2.36
N VAL A 16 -15.52 -1.73 3.53
CA VAL A 16 -16.40 -1.37 4.65
C VAL A 16 -16.19 0.07 5.10
N PHE A 17 -14.94 0.53 5.23
CA PHE A 17 -14.66 1.92 5.63
C PHE A 17 -15.04 2.93 4.57
N ARG A 18 -14.74 2.66 3.29
CA ARG A 18 -15.15 3.50 2.17
C ARG A 18 -16.66 3.67 2.12
N ASP A 19 -17.40 2.58 2.26
CA ASP A 19 -18.86 2.60 2.17
C ASP A 19 -19.49 3.30 3.40
N ALA A 20 -18.84 3.25 4.57
CA ALA A 20 -19.32 3.88 5.80
C ALA A 20 -19.03 5.38 5.89
N ILE A 21 -17.82 5.82 5.52
CA ILE A 21 -17.35 7.20 5.78
C ILE A 21 -16.70 7.88 4.57
N GLY A 22 -16.51 7.15 3.47
CA GLY A 22 -15.68 7.59 2.35
C GLY A 22 -14.19 7.55 2.69
N LEU A 23 -13.37 7.29 1.68
CA LEU A 23 -11.90 7.32 1.81
C LEU A 23 -11.34 8.21 0.70
N SER A 24 -10.44 9.12 1.07
CA SER A 24 -9.71 9.95 0.10
C SER A 24 -8.35 9.37 -0.28
N GLY A 25 -7.90 8.35 0.46
CA GLY A 25 -6.69 7.61 0.17
C GLY A 25 -6.26 6.67 1.30
N LEU A 26 -5.24 5.87 1.02
CA LEU A 26 -4.66 4.88 1.93
C LEU A 26 -3.26 5.30 2.38
N ALA A 27 -2.90 4.89 3.58
CA ALA A 27 -1.52 4.86 4.07
C ALA A 27 -1.23 3.42 4.46
N VAL A 28 -0.17 2.82 3.89
CA VAL A 28 0.17 1.41 4.07
C VAL A 28 1.50 1.30 4.80
N THR A 29 1.57 0.56 5.90
CA THR A 29 2.79 0.42 6.72
C THR A 29 3.39 -0.98 6.61
N LYS A 30 4.67 -1.13 6.98
CA LYS A 30 5.42 -2.42 7.00
C LYS A 30 5.61 -3.04 5.63
N LEU A 31 5.98 -2.19 4.68
CA LEU A 31 6.22 -2.54 3.28
C LEU A 31 7.65 -3.06 3.02
N ASP A 32 8.41 -3.29 4.08
CA ASP A 32 9.85 -3.57 4.17
C ASP A 32 10.26 -4.99 3.78
N GLY A 33 9.38 -5.75 3.12
CA GLY A 33 9.65 -7.12 2.68
C GLY A 33 9.11 -7.44 1.30
N SER A 34 9.35 -8.67 0.83
CA SER A 34 8.70 -9.29 -0.34
C SER A 34 7.17 -9.42 -0.21
N ALA A 35 6.58 -8.74 0.78
CA ALA A 35 5.18 -8.73 1.12
C ALA A 35 4.37 -7.96 0.05
N ARG A 36 3.96 -8.72 -0.98
CA ARG A 36 2.62 -8.63 -1.59
C ARG A 36 2.18 -7.26 -2.09
N ALA A 37 3.06 -6.55 -2.79
CA ALA A 37 2.73 -5.35 -3.58
C ALA A 37 1.47 -5.46 -4.44
N GLY A 38 1.21 -6.65 -4.99
CA GLY A 38 -0.01 -6.92 -5.77
C GLY A 38 -1.31 -6.69 -5.00
N VAL A 39 -1.30 -6.75 -3.67
CA VAL A 39 -2.50 -6.48 -2.85
C VAL A 39 -2.86 -5.00 -2.86
N ILE A 40 -1.88 -4.09 -2.78
CA ILE A 40 -2.13 -2.64 -2.83
C ILE A 40 -2.70 -2.27 -4.20
N LEU A 41 -2.04 -2.72 -5.27
CA LEU A 41 -2.50 -2.47 -6.63
C LEU A 41 -3.90 -3.05 -6.87
N GLY A 42 -4.17 -4.27 -6.40
CA GLY A 42 -5.49 -4.88 -6.52
C GLY A 42 -6.58 -4.15 -5.72
N ILE A 43 -6.26 -3.64 -4.53
CA ILE A 43 -7.20 -2.84 -3.71
C ILE A 43 -7.49 -1.51 -4.41
N GLU A 44 -6.48 -0.83 -4.95
CA GLU A 44 -6.67 0.41 -5.71
C GLU A 44 -7.53 0.17 -6.95
N GLU A 45 -7.25 -0.89 -7.71
CA GLU A 45 -8.00 -1.27 -8.90
C GLU A 45 -9.46 -1.62 -8.57
N GLU A 46 -9.69 -2.43 -7.53
CA GLU A 46 -11.04 -2.87 -7.16
C GLU A 46 -11.87 -1.75 -6.53
N LEU A 47 -11.26 -0.91 -5.69
CA LEU A 47 -11.99 -0.01 -4.80
C LEU A 47 -11.87 1.47 -5.15
N GLY A 48 -10.95 1.84 -6.05
CA GLY A 48 -10.73 3.20 -6.53
C GLY A 48 -10.17 4.17 -5.48
N VAL A 49 -9.57 3.64 -4.41
CA VAL A 49 -9.03 4.45 -3.30
C VAL A 49 -7.50 4.50 -3.41
N PRO A 50 -6.90 5.66 -3.74
CA PRO A 50 -5.46 5.74 -4.03
C PRO A 50 -4.60 5.64 -2.77
N THR A 51 -3.48 4.94 -2.83
CA THR A 51 -2.45 4.96 -1.79
C THR A 51 -1.63 6.24 -1.92
N LYS A 52 -1.46 6.92 -0.78
CA LYS A 52 -0.73 8.20 -0.70
C LYS A 52 0.60 8.06 0.02
N LEU A 53 0.68 7.15 0.98
CA LEU A 53 1.82 6.99 1.87
C LEU A 53 2.17 5.53 2.06
N VAL A 54 3.47 5.27 2.19
CA VAL A 54 4.02 3.95 2.49
C VAL A 54 5.06 4.01 3.61
N GLY A 55 4.94 3.11 4.58
CA GLY A 55 5.94 2.89 5.63
C GLY A 55 6.84 1.72 5.24
N ILE A 56 8.12 1.97 4.99
CA ILE A 56 9.13 1.00 4.52
C ILE A 56 10.10 0.56 5.62
N GLY A 57 9.75 0.79 6.88
CA GLY A 57 10.56 0.48 8.05
C GLY A 57 9.87 0.91 9.34
N GLU A 58 10.63 0.97 10.44
CA GLU A 58 10.12 1.26 11.79
C GLU A 58 10.53 2.65 12.32
N GLY A 59 11.46 3.32 11.66
CA GLY A 59 11.95 4.65 12.01
C GLY A 59 10.97 5.77 11.67
N LEU A 60 11.20 6.95 12.26
CA LEU A 60 10.38 8.14 11.99
C LEU A 60 10.49 8.61 10.53
N ASP A 61 11.63 8.37 9.90
CA ASP A 61 11.94 8.76 8.53
C ASP A 61 11.52 7.69 7.50
N ASP A 62 10.95 6.57 7.95
CA ASP A 62 10.59 5.45 7.08
C ASP A 62 9.19 5.57 6.46
N LEU A 63 8.50 6.69 6.69
CA LEU A 63 7.23 7.02 6.04
C LEU A 63 7.48 7.91 4.82
N ASP A 64 7.19 7.40 3.63
CA ASP A 64 7.43 8.06 2.35
C ASP A 64 6.11 8.23 1.55
N LEU A 65 6.15 9.09 0.53
CA LEU A 65 5.07 9.17 -0.46
C LEU A 65 5.01 7.88 -1.27
N PHE A 66 3.81 7.45 -1.63
CA PHE A 66 3.65 6.32 -2.52
C PHE A 66 3.96 6.72 -3.96
N GLU A 67 5.10 6.25 -4.47
CA GLU A 67 5.54 6.41 -5.85
C GLU A 67 5.43 5.06 -6.59
N PRO A 68 4.38 4.83 -7.42
CA PRO A 68 4.12 3.53 -8.05
C PRO A 68 5.30 2.98 -8.86
N SER A 69 6.05 3.86 -9.55
CA SER A 69 7.20 3.46 -10.36
C SER A 69 8.36 2.96 -9.51
N ARG A 70 8.72 3.69 -8.44
CA ARG A 70 9.77 3.28 -7.50
C ARG A 70 9.37 2.01 -6.77
N TYR A 71 8.09 1.87 -6.46
CA TYR A 71 7.55 0.68 -5.82
C TYR A 71 7.60 -0.56 -6.73
N LEU A 72 7.22 -0.42 -8.00
CA LEU A 72 7.28 -1.51 -8.99
C LEU A 72 8.72 -1.97 -9.25
N GLN A 73 9.68 -1.04 -9.34
CA GLN A 73 11.10 -1.36 -9.49
C GLN A 73 11.60 -2.21 -8.33
N ALA A 74 11.27 -1.83 -7.08
CA ALA A 74 11.62 -2.59 -5.89
C ALA A 74 10.99 -4.00 -5.90
N LEU A 75 9.72 -4.12 -6.30
CA LEU A 75 9.02 -5.42 -6.40
C LEU A 75 9.67 -6.35 -7.42
N LEU A 76 10.00 -5.83 -8.60
CA LEU A 76 10.58 -6.60 -9.70
C LEU A 76 12.08 -6.85 -9.52
N ARG A 77 12.68 -6.37 -8.42
CA ARG A 77 14.14 -6.40 -8.18
C ARG A 77 14.93 -5.82 -9.35
N MET A 78 14.35 -4.83 -10.02
CA MET A 78 15.03 -4.11 -11.07
C MET A 78 15.99 -3.15 -10.39
N GLU A 79 17.29 -3.44 -10.45
CA GLU A 79 18.30 -2.46 -10.07
C GLU A 79 18.20 -1.25 -11.01
N ASN A 80 18.25 -0.04 -10.44
CA ASN A 80 18.34 1.18 -11.22
C ASN A 80 19.76 1.22 -11.83
N PRO A 81 19.91 1.23 -13.17
CA PRO A 81 21.23 1.25 -13.82
C PRO A 81 22.02 2.53 -13.53
#